data_AF-C4M208-F1
#
_entry.id   AF-C4M208-F1
#
_cell.length_a   1.000
_cell.length_b   1.000
_cell.length_c   1.000
_cell.angle_alpha   90.00
_cell.angle_beta   90.00
_cell.angle_gamma   90.00
#
_symmetry.space_group_name_H-M   'P 1'
#
loop_
_entity.id
_entity.type
_entity.pdbx_description
1 polymer ?
#
loop_
_entity_poly.entity_id
_entity_poly.type
_entity_poly.pdbx_seq_one_letter_code
_entity_poly.pdbx_strand_id
1 'polypeptide(L)'
;MKPYISLKPLLEHEEKKEKERERNKKRQIPKLQASRRAREYETQQQSMLLALLNKFCTVHITKQCKKAEVTHQFFRIKLIQFSIEDEINVERFLNTRTQERKQFEMRCGCTEKTSKRRMQINKKVELLHLLIDLLNEKGFTFRSRFTDQKMGSLQKETVLQIYYKNVFIFNHETIIKKSLIIHELISQKLLSKTTDLLLKQNDYDIQNVLCN
;
A
#
# COMPACT_ATOMS: atom_id res chain seq x y z
N MET A 1 39.81 35.63 -42.12
CA MET A 1 40.21 34.77 -40.98
C MET A 1 39.04 34.69 -40.01
N LYS A 2 38.39 33.52 -39.86
CA LYS A 2 37.37 33.33 -38.80
C LYS A 2 38.10 33.13 -37.47
N PRO A 3 37.71 33.82 -36.38
CA PRO A 3 38.37 33.69 -35.09
C PRO A 3 38.13 32.29 -34.50
N TYR A 4 39.20 31.65 -34.05
CA TYR A 4 39.17 30.34 -33.40
C TYR A 4 38.60 30.51 -31.99
N ILE A 5 37.35 30.11 -31.78
CA ILE A 5 36.74 30.11 -30.44
C ILE A 5 37.35 28.93 -29.67
N SER A 6 38.04 29.24 -28.57
CA SER A 6 38.62 28.22 -27.68
C SER A 6 37.52 27.29 -27.14
N LEU A 7 37.61 25.99 -27.46
CA LEU A 7 36.64 24.95 -27.07
C LEU A 7 36.78 24.49 -25.61
N LYS A 8 37.89 24.82 -24.94
CA LYS A 8 38.19 24.39 -23.56
C LYS A 8 37.11 24.80 -22.52
N PRO A 9 36.65 26.06 -22.49
CA PRO A 9 35.64 26.51 -21.51
C PRO A 9 34.28 25.82 -21.68
N LEU A 10 33.92 25.46 -22.92
CA LEU A 10 32.68 24.76 -23.24
C LEU A 10 32.72 23.31 -22.75
N LEU A 11 33.82 22.60 -23.00
CA LEU A 11 34.03 21.22 -22.55
C LEU A 11 34.05 21.10 -21.02
N GLU A 12 34.74 22.02 -20.33
CA GLU A 12 34.78 22.04 -18.86
C GLU A 12 33.40 22.30 -18.22
N HIS A 13 32.54 23.09 -18.88
CA HIS A 13 31.19 23.37 -18.42
C HIS A 13 30.26 22.18 -18.65
N GLU A 14 30.40 21.45 -19.75
CA GLU A 14 29.65 20.20 -19.99
C GLU A 14 30.06 19.10 -19.02
N GLU A 15 31.36 18.92 -18.75
CA GLU A 15 31.84 17.96 -17.76
C GLU A 15 31.31 18.26 -16.35
N LYS A 16 31.27 19.54 -15.96
CA LYS A 16 30.71 19.94 -14.66
C LYS A 16 29.23 19.61 -14.56
N LYS A 17 28.45 19.88 -15.63
CA LYS A 17 27.02 19.52 -15.70
C LYS A 17 26.80 18.01 -15.66
N GLU A 18 27.66 17.23 -16.32
CA GLU A 18 27.57 15.78 -16.32
C GLU A 18 27.88 15.18 -14.94
N LYS A 19 28.96 15.64 -14.29
CA LYS A 19 29.31 15.27 -12.91
C LYS A 19 28.19 15.63 -11.92
N GLU A 20 27.52 16.77 -12.11
CA GLU A 20 26.38 17.17 -11.28
C GLU A 20 25.15 16.28 -11.52
N ARG A 21 24.84 15.95 -12.78
CA ARG A 21 23.77 15.01 -13.15
C ARG A 21 24.01 13.63 -12.54
N GLU A 22 25.24 13.13 -12.59
CA GLU A 22 25.60 11.85 -11.97
C GLU A 22 25.46 11.87 -10.44
N ARG A 23 25.94 12.94 -9.79
CA ARG A 23 25.77 13.12 -8.34
C ARG A 23 24.29 13.15 -7.94
N ASN A 24 23.45 13.85 -8.72
CA ASN A 24 22.01 13.91 -8.50
C ASN A 24 21.34 12.54 -8.72
N LYS A 25 21.71 11.80 -9.77
CA LYS A 25 21.27 10.41 -9.99
C LYS A 25 21.64 9.50 -8.80
N LYS A 26 22.90 9.54 -8.34
CA LYS A 26 23.38 8.75 -7.19
C LYS A 26 22.58 9.04 -5.90
N ARG A 27 22.15 10.28 -5.68
CA ARG A 27 21.30 10.66 -4.52
C ARG A 27 19.83 10.26 -4.69
N GLN A 28 19.33 10.20 -5.92
CA GLN A 28 17.91 9.93 -6.20
C GLN A 28 17.59 8.43 -6.17
N ILE A 29 18.52 7.56 -6.57
CA ILE A 29 18.34 6.10 -6.61
C ILE A 29 17.95 5.52 -5.23
N PRO A 30 18.64 5.82 -4.11
CA PRO A 30 18.27 5.28 -2.80
C PRO A 30 16.89 5.72 -2.35
N LYS A 31 16.50 6.98 -2.63
CA LYS A 31 15.17 7.50 -2.30
C LYS A 31 14.07 6.77 -3.07
N LEU A 32 14.29 6.50 -4.35
CA LEU A 32 13.36 5.73 -5.18
C LEU A 32 13.24 4.29 -4.70
N GLN A 33 14.35 3.64 -4.35
CA GLN A 33 14.35 2.28 -3.80
C GLN A 33 13.61 2.21 -2.45
N ALA A 34 13.87 3.14 -1.54
CA ALA A 34 13.15 3.21 -0.26
C ALA A 34 11.64 3.42 -0.46
N SER A 35 11.28 4.32 -1.37
CA SER A 35 9.87 4.58 -1.72
C SER A 35 9.18 3.34 -2.33
N ARG A 36 9.89 2.57 -3.15
CA ARG A 36 9.40 1.29 -3.69
C ARG A 36 9.19 0.26 -2.59
N ARG A 37 10.19 0.05 -1.73
CA ARG A 37 10.10 -0.88 -0.58
C ARG A 37 8.95 -0.54 0.35
N ALA A 38 8.69 0.75 0.59
CA ALA A 38 7.57 1.17 1.42
C ALA A 38 6.20 0.78 0.82
N ARG A 39 6.02 0.98 -0.49
CA ARG A 39 4.77 0.58 -1.19
C ARG A 39 4.63 -0.93 -1.27
N GLU A 40 5.74 -1.62 -1.49
CA GLU A 40 5.79 -3.07 -1.52
C GLU A 40 5.32 -3.66 -0.18
N TYR A 41 5.82 -3.10 0.93
CA TYR A 41 5.39 -3.50 2.26
C TYR A 41 3.92 -3.16 2.57
N GLU A 42 3.38 -2.07 2.02
CA GLU A 42 1.94 -1.78 2.12
C GLU A 42 1.09 -2.84 1.40
N THR A 43 1.51 -3.29 0.22
CA THR A 43 0.85 -4.38 -0.50
C THR A 43 0.94 -5.70 0.28
N GLN A 44 2.09 -6.02 0.85
CA GLN A 44 2.29 -7.19 1.69
C GLN A 44 1.38 -7.18 2.92
N GLN A 45 1.32 -6.05 3.64
CA GLN A 45 0.40 -5.90 4.76
C GLN A 45 -1.06 -6.09 4.34
N GLN A 46 -1.47 -5.51 3.21
CA GLN A 46 -2.83 -5.69 2.71
C GLN A 46 -3.14 -7.17 2.48
N SER A 47 -2.28 -7.91 1.79
CA SER A 47 -2.48 -9.34 1.53
C SER A 47 -2.59 -10.14 2.82
N MET A 48 -1.71 -9.87 3.79
CA MET A 48 -1.74 -10.55 5.09
C MET A 48 -3.06 -10.30 5.83
N LEU A 49 -3.49 -9.04 5.91
CA LEU A 49 -4.73 -8.66 6.60
C LEU A 49 -5.96 -9.25 5.89
N LEU A 50 -5.99 -9.24 4.56
CA LEU A 50 -7.06 -9.88 3.78
C LEU A 50 -7.15 -11.38 4.04
N ALA A 51 -6.02 -12.09 4.12
CA ALA A 51 -6.03 -13.52 4.41
C ALA A 51 -6.57 -13.83 5.80
N LEU A 52 -6.17 -13.05 6.81
CA LEU A 52 -6.69 -13.19 8.17
C LEU A 52 -8.19 -12.92 8.22
N LEU A 53 -8.64 -11.86 7.54
CA LEU A 53 -10.04 -11.44 7.54
C LEU A 53 -10.92 -12.41 6.76
N ASN A 54 -10.38 -13.07 5.73
CA ASN A 54 -11.09 -14.05 4.90
C ASN A 54 -11.67 -15.23 5.69
N LYS A 55 -11.18 -15.52 6.89
CA LYS A 55 -11.81 -16.50 7.80
C LYS A 55 -13.23 -16.10 8.23
N PHE A 56 -13.53 -14.81 8.22
CA PHE A 56 -14.77 -14.23 8.77
C PHE A 56 -15.68 -13.61 7.71
N CYS A 57 -15.18 -13.33 6.50
CA CYS A 57 -15.94 -12.64 5.47
C CYS A 57 -15.56 -13.08 4.05
N THR A 58 -16.47 -12.81 3.12
CA THR A 58 -16.18 -12.81 1.68
C THR A 58 -15.72 -11.42 1.25
N VAL A 59 -14.66 -11.35 0.43
CA VAL A 59 -14.09 -10.08 -0.03
C VAL A 59 -14.24 -9.94 -1.55
N HIS A 60 -14.82 -8.84 -2.00
CA HIS A 60 -14.99 -8.54 -3.42
C HIS A 60 -13.84 -7.66 -3.90
N ILE A 61 -12.96 -8.23 -4.71
CA ILE A 61 -11.74 -7.61 -5.21
C ILE A 61 -11.93 -7.23 -6.68
N THR A 62 -11.79 -5.95 -6.98
CA THR A 62 -11.96 -5.44 -8.34
C THR A 62 -10.80 -5.85 -9.24
N LYS A 63 -11.12 -6.37 -10.43
CA LYS A 63 -10.09 -6.68 -11.43
C LYS A 63 -9.50 -5.37 -11.99
N GLN A 64 -8.18 -5.24 -11.92
CA GLN A 64 -7.49 -4.07 -12.44
C GLN A 64 -7.17 -4.25 -13.93
N CYS A 65 -7.49 -3.24 -14.74
CA CYS A 65 -7.27 -3.29 -16.19
C CYS A 65 -5.79 -3.28 -16.60
N LYS A 66 -4.91 -2.75 -15.74
CA LYS A 66 -3.47 -2.64 -16.00
C LYS A 66 -2.69 -3.38 -14.91
N LYS A 67 -1.76 -4.23 -15.32
CA LYS A 67 -0.90 -5.00 -14.42
C LYS A 67 0.33 -4.18 -13.98
N ALA A 68 0.63 -4.27 -12.68
CA ALA A 68 1.93 -3.96 -12.09
C ALA A 68 3.10 -4.72 -12.77
N GLU A 69 4.05 -4.08 -13.45
CA GLU A 69 5.24 -4.80 -13.96
C GLU A 69 6.40 -4.85 -12.96
N VAL A 70 6.51 -3.86 -12.06
CA VAL A 70 7.72 -3.66 -11.23
C VAL A 70 7.50 -3.89 -9.74
N THR A 71 6.27 -3.72 -9.23
CA THR A 71 5.93 -3.88 -7.81
C THR A 71 4.63 -4.64 -7.68
N HIS A 72 4.45 -5.39 -6.58
CA HIS A 72 3.19 -6.08 -6.34
C HIS A 72 2.05 -5.07 -6.24
N GLN A 73 0.93 -5.44 -6.86
CA GLN A 73 -0.18 -4.54 -7.03
C GLN A 73 -1.06 -4.51 -5.78
N PHE A 74 -1.35 -3.31 -5.29
CA PHE A 74 -2.29 -3.13 -4.19
C PHE A 74 -3.71 -3.39 -4.69
N PHE A 75 -4.43 -4.32 -4.07
CA PHE A 75 -5.75 -4.74 -4.50
C PHE A 75 -6.79 -3.65 -4.24
N ARG A 76 -7.71 -3.47 -5.19
CA ARG A 76 -8.87 -2.59 -4.99
C ARG A 76 -10.01 -3.43 -4.42
N ILE A 77 -10.45 -3.09 -3.21
CA ILE A 77 -11.55 -3.79 -2.54
C ILE A 77 -12.82 -2.97 -2.72
N LYS A 78 -13.87 -3.62 -3.22
CA LYS A 78 -15.18 -2.98 -3.46
C LYS A 78 -16.10 -3.17 -2.27
N LEU A 79 -16.17 -4.40 -1.75
CA LEU A 79 -17.10 -4.83 -0.71
C LEU A 79 -16.40 -5.84 0.22
N ILE A 80 -16.73 -5.78 1.50
CA ILE A 80 -16.45 -6.83 2.48
C ILE A 80 -17.80 -7.29 3.02
N GLN A 81 -18.10 -8.58 2.91
CA GLN A 81 -19.40 -9.15 3.26
C GLN A 81 -19.25 -10.19 4.37
N PHE A 82 -19.81 -9.91 5.54
CA PHE A 82 -19.81 -10.82 6.71
C PHE A 82 -21.02 -11.74 6.70
N SER A 83 -22.16 -11.23 6.22
CA SER A 83 -23.39 -12.01 6.02
C SER A 83 -24.23 -11.42 4.87
N ILE A 84 -25.45 -11.91 4.66
CA ILE A 84 -26.36 -11.35 3.65
C ILE A 84 -26.79 -9.93 4.01
N GLU A 85 -26.89 -9.62 5.30
CA GLU A 85 -27.40 -8.34 5.82
C GLU A 85 -26.30 -7.43 6.37
N ASP A 86 -25.07 -7.95 6.51
CA ASP A 86 -23.92 -7.24 7.06
C ASP A 86 -22.79 -7.17 6.03
N GLU A 87 -22.68 -6.00 5.42
CA GLU A 87 -21.67 -5.67 4.43
C GLU A 87 -21.12 -4.25 4.59
N ILE A 88 -19.86 -4.08 4.22
CA ILE A 88 -19.20 -2.79 4.17
C ILE A 88 -18.90 -2.47 2.70
N ASN A 89 -19.55 -1.42 2.19
CA ASN A 89 -19.17 -0.81 0.92
C ASN A 89 -17.86 -0.03 1.11
N VAL A 90 -16.75 -0.72 0.88
CA VAL A 90 -15.39 -0.21 1.10
C VAL A 90 -15.10 1.00 0.22
N GLU A 91 -15.57 1.00 -1.03
CA GLU A 91 -15.35 2.14 -1.93
C GLU A 91 -16.01 3.42 -1.42
N ARG A 92 -17.27 3.33 -0.97
CA ARG A 92 -17.99 4.45 -0.37
C ARG A 92 -17.30 4.92 0.90
N PHE A 93 -16.95 3.99 1.79
CA PHE A 93 -16.22 4.29 3.03
C PHE A 93 -14.93 5.07 2.77
N LEU A 94 -14.06 4.56 1.89
CA LEU A 94 -12.78 5.19 1.60
C LEU A 94 -12.93 6.57 0.97
N ASN A 95 -13.92 6.77 0.09
CA ASN A 95 -14.19 8.06 -0.52
C ASN A 95 -14.61 9.11 0.52
N THR A 96 -15.52 8.74 1.42
CA THR A 96 -15.95 9.61 2.53
C THR A 96 -14.77 9.96 3.44
N ARG A 97 -14.05 8.94 3.95
CA ARG A 97 -12.93 9.13 4.88
C ARG A 97 -11.80 9.97 4.30
N THR A 98 -11.43 9.75 3.04
CA THR A 98 -10.37 10.56 2.43
C THR A 98 -10.79 11.99 2.10
N GLN A 99 -12.08 12.24 1.85
CA GLN A 99 -12.59 13.60 1.68
C GLN A 99 -12.60 14.36 3.01
N GLU A 100 -13.06 13.73 4.09
CA GLU A 100 -12.98 14.27 5.46
C GLU A 100 -11.53 14.60 5.83
N ARG A 101 -10.60 13.67 5.54
CA ARG A 101 -9.17 13.86 5.77
C ARG A 101 -8.62 15.04 4.96
N LYS A 102 -8.99 15.17 3.69
CA LYS A 102 -8.58 16.30 2.84
C LYS A 102 -9.00 17.63 3.47
N GLN A 103 -10.26 17.74 3.89
CA GLN A 103 -10.79 18.94 4.53
C GLN A 103 -10.08 19.26 5.85
N PHE A 104 -9.82 18.24 6.67
CA PHE A 104 -9.05 18.40 7.90
C PHE A 104 -7.62 18.90 7.65
N GLU A 105 -6.90 18.31 6.69
CA GLU A 105 -5.56 18.77 6.32
C GLU A 105 -5.56 20.23 5.85
N MET A 106 -6.55 20.63 5.04
CA MET A 106 -6.69 22.02 4.57
C MET A 106 -6.94 22.99 5.73
N ARG A 107 -7.76 22.60 6.72
CA ARG A 107 -7.96 23.38 7.95
C ARG A 107 -6.68 23.50 8.79
N CYS A 108 -5.80 22.51 8.73
CA CYS A 108 -4.49 22.52 9.40
C CYS A 108 -3.40 23.28 8.60
N GLY A 109 -3.77 24.03 7.56
CA GLY A 109 -2.84 24.85 6.77
C GLY A 109 -2.16 24.11 5.60
N CYS A 110 -2.59 22.90 5.24
CA CYS A 110 -2.10 22.23 4.03
C CYS A 110 -2.74 22.83 2.77
N THR A 111 -1.95 23.04 1.71
CA THR A 111 -2.50 23.55 0.45
C THR A 111 -3.37 22.51 -0.25
N GLU A 112 -4.42 22.95 -0.95
CA GLU A 112 -5.32 22.04 -1.67
C GLU A 112 -4.56 21.13 -2.65
N LYS A 113 -3.58 21.68 -3.38
CA LYS A 113 -2.73 20.92 -4.29
C LYS A 113 -2.02 19.76 -3.56
N THR A 114 -1.51 20.02 -2.36
CA THR A 114 -0.81 19.01 -1.55
C THR A 114 -1.77 17.96 -1.00
N SER A 115 -2.90 18.37 -0.45
CA SER A 115 -3.91 17.44 0.08
C SER A 115 -4.55 16.60 -1.03
N LYS A 116 -4.84 17.17 -2.21
CA LYS A 116 -5.33 16.42 -3.38
C LYS A 116 -4.32 15.38 -3.85
N ARG A 117 -3.03 15.72 -3.85
CA ARG A 117 -1.95 14.77 -4.17
C ARG A 117 -1.86 13.63 -3.15
N ARG A 118 -2.04 13.91 -1.86
CA ARG A 118 -1.99 12.91 -0.77
C ARG A 118 -3.21 11.99 -0.73
N MET A 119 -4.35 12.44 -1.24
CA MET A 119 -5.62 11.71 -1.20
C MET A 119 -5.52 10.24 -1.64
N GLN A 120 -4.79 9.95 -2.73
CA GLN A 120 -4.63 8.57 -3.22
C GLN A 120 -3.77 7.69 -2.30
N ILE A 121 -2.77 8.27 -1.64
CA ILE A 121 -1.96 7.58 -0.64
C ILE A 121 -2.80 7.33 0.61
N ASN A 122 -3.55 8.35 1.05
CA ASN A 122 -4.43 8.25 2.21
C ASN A 122 -5.51 7.18 1.99
N LYS A 123 -6.01 6.97 0.76
CA LYS A 123 -6.97 5.88 0.47
C LYS A 123 -6.40 4.49 0.81
N LYS A 124 -5.11 4.25 0.52
CA LYS A 124 -4.46 2.98 0.86
C LYS A 124 -4.29 2.84 2.37
N VAL A 125 -3.89 3.92 3.03
CA VAL A 125 -3.69 3.93 4.49
C VAL A 125 -5.02 3.71 5.21
N GLU A 126 -6.09 4.42 4.83
CA GLU A 126 -7.43 4.23 5.41
C GLU A 126 -7.96 2.81 5.13
N LEU A 127 -7.62 2.19 3.99
CA LEU A 127 -7.98 0.77 3.77
C LEU A 127 -7.23 -0.15 4.73
N LEU A 128 -5.93 0.04 4.93
CA LEU A 128 -5.17 -0.77 5.88
C LEU A 128 -5.70 -0.59 7.31
N HIS A 129 -6.03 0.64 7.71
CA HIS A 129 -6.66 0.92 9.00
C HIS A 129 -8.01 0.23 9.15
N LEU A 130 -8.89 0.31 8.14
CA LEU A 130 -10.16 -0.41 8.15
C LEU A 130 -9.94 -1.92 8.35
N LEU A 131 -9.01 -2.54 7.62
CA LEU A 131 -8.75 -3.97 7.75
C LEU A 131 -8.18 -4.34 9.15
N ILE A 132 -7.32 -3.49 9.71
CA ILE A 132 -6.78 -3.63 11.08
C ILE A 132 -7.92 -3.55 12.10
N ASP A 133 -8.79 -2.53 12.00
CA ASP A 133 -9.91 -2.33 12.91
C ASP A 133 -10.89 -3.50 12.87
N LEU A 134 -11.25 -3.98 11.67
CA LEU A 134 -12.11 -5.16 11.52
C LEU A 134 -11.47 -6.42 12.13
N LEU A 135 -10.17 -6.60 12.00
CA LEU A 135 -9.47 -7.72 12.63
C LEU A 135 -9.39 -7.58 14.15
N ASN A 136 -9.23 -6.36 14.67
CA ASN A 136 -9.29 -6.10 16.11
C ASN A 136 -10.63 -6.54 16.70
N GLU A 137 -11.75 -6.23 16.02
CA GLU A 137 -13.09 -6.69 16.42
C GLU A 137 -13.23 -8.22 16.42
N LYS A 138 -12.44 -8.94 15.60
CA LYS A 138 -12.40 -10.42 15.58
C LYS A 138 -11.39 -11.02 16.56
N GLY A 139 -10.75 -10.21 17.40
CA GLY A 139 -9.84 -10.65 18.46
C GLY A 139 -8.37 -10.73 18.05
N PHE A 140 -7.99 -10.13 16.93
CA PHE A 140 -6.58 -9.90 16.62
C PHE A 140 -6.07 -8.67 17.38
N THR A 141 -4.77 -8.63 17.64
CA THR A 141 -4.08 -7.42 18.08
C THR A 141 -2.74 -7.30 17.37
N PHE A 142 -2.26 -6.07 17.24
CA PHE A 142 -1.10 -5.76 16.41
C PHE A 142 -0.06 -4.98 17.21
N ARG A 143 1.21 -5.39 17.08
CA ARG A 143 2.33 -4.52 17.46
C ARG A 143 2.77 -3.77 16.23
N SER A 144 2.60 -2.46 16.25
CA SER A 144 2.79 -1.62 15.07
C SER A 144 3.78 -0.49 15.31
N ARG A 145 4.34 0.04 14.21
CA ARG A 145 5.02 1.32 14.16
C ARG A 145 4.10 2.34 13.50
N PHE A 146 4.08 3.55 14.03
CA PHE A 146 3.32 4.65 13.45
C PHE A 146 4.27 5.67 12.81
N THR A 147 3.85 6.27 11.69
CA THR A 147 4.61 7.37 11.09
C THR A 147 4.37 8.68 11.83
N ASP A 148 5.35 9.57 11.85
CA ASP A 148 5.14 10.91 12.40
C ASP A 148 4.07 11.68 11.62
N GLN A 149 3.22 12.38 12.36
CA GLN A 149 2.21 13.25 11.79
C GLN A 149 2.80 14.64 11.52
N LYS A 150 2.59 15.17 10.32
CA LYS A 150 3.00 16.53 9.93
C LYS A 150 1.83 17.28 9.33
N MET A 151 1.52 18.47 9.87
CA MET A 151 0.47 19.36 9.34
C MET A 151 -0.86 18.63 9.08
N GLY A 152 -1.34 17.88 10.08
CA GLY A 152 -2.59 17.12 9.99
C GLY A 152 -2.58 15.90 9.06
N SER A 153 -1.40 15.50 8.52
CA SER A 153 -1.28 14.32 7.66
C SER A 153 -1.78 13.07 8.37
N LEU A 154 -2.37 12.14 7.61
CA LEU A 154 -2.76 10.84 8.15
C LEU A 154 -1.52 10.08 8.66
N GLN A 155 -1.56 9.67 9.93
CA GLN A 155 -0.54 8.82 10.53
C GLN A 155 -0.76 7.39 10.05
N LYS A 156 0.23 6.81 9.38
CA LYS A 156 0.16 5.43 8.89
C LYS A 156 0.61 4.46 9.97
N GLU A 157 -0.21 3.43 10.19
CA GLU A 157 0.14 2.27 11.00
C GLU A 157 0.86 1.23 10.13
N THR A 158 1.93 0.64 10.67
CA THR A 158 2.73 -0.40 10.03
C THR A 158 2.85 -1.58 11.00
N VAL A 159 2.11 -2.65 10.71
CA VAL A 159 2.05 -3.87 11.51
C VAL A 159 3.39 -4.59 11.46
N LEU A 160 3.96 -4.89 12.62
CA LEU A 160 5.23 -5.62 12.74
C LEU A 160 5.05 -7.02 13.34
N GLN A 161 4.03 -7.20 14.19
CA GLN A 161 3.69 -8.50 14.77
C GLN A 161 2.17 -8.62 14.89
N ILE A 162 1.68 -9.85 14.78
CA ILE A 162 0.25 -10.19 14.83
C ILE A 162 0.04 -11.19 15.95
N TYR A 163 -0.98 -10.92 16.76
CA TYR A 163 -1.44 -11.77 17.85
C TYR A 163 -2.92 -12.08 17.64
N TYR A 164 -3.38 -13.25 18.12
CA TYR A 164 -4.78 -13.63 18.13
C TYR A 164 -5.15 -14.08 19.54
N LYS A 165 -6.14 -13.43 20.16
CA LYS A 165 -6.52 -13.67 21.56
C LYS A 165 -5.31 -13.67 22.50
N ASN A 166 -4.45 -12.65 22.35
CA ASN A 166 -3.19 -12.46 23.09
C ASN A 166 -2.10 -13.53 22.85
N VAL A 167 -2.30 -14.48 21.94
CA VAL A 167 -1.28 -15.45 21.53
C VAL A 167 -0.53 -14.92 20.34
N PHE A 168 0.80 -14.93 20.41
CA PHE A 168 1.66 -14.54 19.29
C PHE A 168 1.48 -15.50 18.12
N ILE A 169 1.22 -14.96 16.92
CA ILE A 169 1.01 -15.76 15.70
C ILE A 169 2.12 -15.52 14.69
N PHE A 170 2.41 -14.25 14.35
CA PHE A 170 3.37 -13.91 13.30
C PHE A 170 4.28 -12.75 13.67
N ASN A 171 5.57 -12.88 13.36
CA ASN A 171 6.53 -11.77 13.37
C ASN A 171 6.60 -11.12 11.97
N HIS A 172 7.36 -10.04 11.89
CA HIS A 172 7.61 -9.27 10.67
C HIS A 172 8.12 -10.12 9.49
N GLU A 173 9.04 -11.06 9.74
CA GLU A 173 9.60 -11.91 8.68
C GLU A 173 8.54 -12.87 8.13
N THR A 174 7.78 -13.52 9.02
CA THR A 174 6.70 -14.43 8.64
C THR A 174 5.58 -13.70 7.90
N ILE A 175 5.23 -12.49 8.34
CA ILE A 175 4.26 -11.62 7.64
C ILE A 175 4.70 -11.39 6.19
N ILE A 176 5.97 -11.00 5.97
CA ILE A 176 6.49 -10.76 4.62
C ILE A 176 6.40 -12.05 3.78
N LYS A 177 6.93 -13.17 4.29
CA LYS A 177 6.99 -14.42 3.52
C LYS A 177 5.60 -14.91 3.13
N LYS A 178 4.68 -15.01 4.10
CA LYS A 178 3.31 -15.50 3.86
C LYS A 178 2.51 -14.53 2.99
N SER A 179 2.64 -13.23 3.21
CA SER A 179 1.91 -12.22 2.43
C SER A 179 2.23 -12.25 0.94
N LEU A 180 3.46 -12.57 0.56
CA LEU A 180 3.87 -12.72 -0.84
C LEU A 180 3.18 -13.92 -1.49
N ILE A 181 3.14 -15.05 -0.80
CA ILE A 181 2.45 -16.26 -1.29
C ILE A 181 0.95 -15.98 -1.44
N ILE A 182 0.34 -15.37 -0.42
CA ILE A 182 -1.07 -14.96 -0.45
C ILE A 182 -1.34 -13.99 -1.62
N HIS A 183 -0.46 -13.00 -1.82
CA HIS A 183 -0.60 -12.02 -2.89
C HIS A 183 -0.61 -12.70 -4.25
N GLU A 184 0.32 -13.63 -4.48
CA GLU A 184 0.41 -14.38 -5.72
C GLU A 184 -0.85 -15.23 -5.96
N LEU A 185 -1.34 -15.94 -4.92
CA LEU A 185 -2.57 -16.73 -5.02
C LEU A 185 -3.79 -15.87 -5.40
N ILE A 186 -3.98 -14.72 -4.72
CA ILE A 186 -5.08 -13.79 -5.04
C ILE A 186 -4.91 -13.23 -6.46
N SER A 187 -3.68 -12.89 -6.85
CA SER A 187 -3.38 -12.36 -8.19
C SER A 187 -3.67 -13.39 -9.28
N GLN A 188 -3.29 -14.65 -9.10
CA GLN A 188 -3.59 -15.74 -10.03
C GLN A 188 -5.10 -15.97 -10.15
N LYS A 189 -5.82 -16.00 -9.01
CA LYS A 189 -7.29 -16.08 -9.00
C LYS A 189 -7.92 -14.91 -9.77
N LEU A 190 -7.43 -13.68 -9.60
CA LEU A 190 -7.89 -12.50 -10.37
C LEU A 190 -7.60 -12.61 -11.87
N LEU A 191 -6.43 -13.10 -12.27
CA LEU A 191 -6.06 -13.26 -13.67
C LEU A 191 -6.97 -14.26 -14.40
N SER A 192 -7.40 -15.31 -13.71
CA SER A 192 -8.30 -16.33 -14.25
C SER A 192 -9.74 -15.84 -14.49
N LYS A 193 -10.12 -14.69 -13.95
CA LYS A 193 -11.48 -14.14 -14.07
C LYS A 193 -11.54 -13.06 -15.14
N THR A 194 -12.67 -12.96 -15.85
CA THR A 194 -12.93 -11.83 -16.76
C THR A 194 -13.39 -10.57 -16.00
N THR A 195 -13.99 -10.77 -14.82
CA THR A 195 -14.58 -9.74 -13.96
C THR A 195 -13.91 -9.73 -12.57
N ASP A 196 -14.51 -8.99 -11.63
CA ASP A 196 -14.11 -8.94 -10.22
C ASP A 196 -14.03 -10.34 -9.59
N LEU A 197 -13.09 -10.51 -8.65
CA LEU A 197 -12.93 -11.73 -7.87
C LEU A 197 -13.76 -11.65 -6.60
N LEU A 198 -14.59 -12.67 -6.36
CA LEU A 198 -15.20 -12.92 -5.07
C LEU A 198 -14.32 -13.93 -4.31
N LEU A 199 -13.50 -13.44 -3.38
CA LEU A 199 -12.72 -14.27 -2.49
C LEU A 199 -13.62 -14.74 -1.35
N LYS A 200 -14.22 -15.92 -1.52
CA LYS A 200 -15.20 -16.49 -0.59
C LYS A 200 -14.59 -16.72 0.79
N GLN A 201 -15.40 -16.54 1.83
CA GLN A 201 -15.01 -16.83 3.20
C GLN A 201 -14.41 -18.25 3.31
N ASN A 202 -13.34 -18.38 4.11
CA ASN A 202 -12.60 -19.62 4.30
C ASN A 202 -12.05 -20.21 2.98
N ASP A 203 -11.50 -19.37 2.10
CA ASP A 203 -10.84 -19.85 0.89
C ASP A 203 -9.65 -20.75 1.27
N TYR A 204 -9.73 -22.03 0.89
CA TYR A 204 -8.80 -23.07 1.33
C TYR A 204 -7.34 -22.72 1.04
N ASP A 205 -7.05 -22.25 -0.18
CA ASP A 205 -5.68 -21.95 -0.61
C ASP A 205 -5.08 -20.84 0.25
N ILE A 206 -5.87 -19.81 0.55
CA ILE A 206 -5.45 -18.68 1.37
C ILE A 206 -5.27 -19.09 2.83
N GLN A 207 -6.23 -19.82 3.39
CA GLN A 207 -6.17 -20.25 4.80
C GLN A 207 -5.02 -21.22 5.06
N ASN A 208 -4.70 -22.09 4.09
CA ASN A 208 -3.60 -23.04 4.23
C ASN A 208 -2.23 -22.36 4.37
N VAL A 209 -2.03 -21.18 3.75
CA VAL A 209 -0.79 -20.40 3.91
C VAL A 209 -0.65 -19.83 5.33
N LEU A 210 -1.76 -19.56 6.02
CA LEU A 210 -1.69 -19.07 7.40
C LEU A 210 -1.21 -20.17 8.35
N CYS A 211 -1.67 -21.40 8.15
CA CYS A 211 -1.34 -22.55 9.01
C CYS A 211 0.09 -23.10 8.83
N ASN A 212 0.65 -23.04 7.60
CA ASN A 212 1.99 -23.54 7.27
C ASN A 212 3.00 -22.40 7.18
#